data_AF-R6NQY0-F1
#
_entry.id   AF-R6NQY0-F1
#
_cell.length_a   1.000
_cell.length_b   1.000
_cell.length_c   1.000
_cell.angle_alpha   90.00
_cell.angle_beta   90.00
_cell.angle_gamma   90.00
#
_symmetry.space_group_name_H-M   'P 1'
#
loop_
_entity.id
_entity.type
_entity.pdbx_description
1 polymer ?
#
loop_
_entity_poly.entity_id
_entity_poly.type
_entity_poly.pdbx_seq_one_letter_code
_entity_poly.pdbx_strand_id
1 'polypeptide(L)' 'MDKQRIYAQKSSTLNETDRLDLARLLIKAGYAVRIKKEKAEGRTVVNYIVEYWTDDVT' A
#
# COMPACT_ATOMS: atom_id res chain seq x y z
N MET A 1 10.77 -13.70 1.79
CA MET A 1 10.23 -12.37 2.13
C MET A 1 8.80 -12.31 1.63
N ASP A 2 7.86 -12.60 2.51
CA ASP A 2 6.43 -12.50 2.22
C ASP A 2 6.04 -11.02 2.10
N LYS A 3 5.55 -10.63 0.93
CA LYS A 3 5.11 -9.27 0.64
C LYS A 3 3.58 -9.22 0.71
N GLN A 4 3.05 -8.51 1.69
CA GLN A 4 1.61 -8.31 1.84
C GLN A 4 1.18 -7.05 1.09
N ARG A 5 -0.05 -7.07 0.56
CA ARG A 5 -0.59 -6.01 -0.29
C ARG A 5 -1.94 -5.54 0.24
N ILE A 6 -2.07 -4.23 0.40
CA ILE A 6 -3.31 -3.58 0.81
C ILE A 6 -3.87 -2.87 -0.43
N TYR A 7 -5.06 -3.31 -0.84
CA TYR A 7 -5.82 -2.73 -1.93
C TYR A 7 -6.81 -1.70 -1.40
N ALA A 8 -7.15 -0.71 -2.22
CA ALA A 8 -8.27 0.19 -1.93
C ALA A 8 -9.56 -0.65 -1.79
N GLN A 9 -10.26 -0.52 -0.68
CA GLN A 9 -11.52 -1.24 -0.46
C GLN A 9 -12.62 -0.66 -1.34
N LYS A 10 -13.46 -1.53 -1.92
CA LYS A 10 -14.51 -1.22 -2.91
C LYS A 10 -15.49 -0.10 -2.51
N SER A 11 -15.57 0.23 -1.22
CA SER A 11 -16.52 1.21 -0.67
C SER A 11 -15.86 2.37 0.10
N SER A 12 -14.54 2.34 0.28
CA SER A 12 -13.80 3.38 0.99
C SER A 12 -12.65 3.81 0.10
N THR A 13 -12.75 5.03 -0.42
CA THR A 13 -11.68 5.74 -1.09
C THR A 13 -10.51 5.84 -0.11
N LEU A 14 -9.58 4.90 -0.17
CA LEU A 14 -8.28 5.06 0.46
C LEU A 14 -7.65 6.24 -0.27
N ASN A 15 -7.78 7.44 0.28
CA ASN A 15 -7.28 8.65 -0.35
C ASN A 15 -5.77 8.71 -0.22
N GLU A 16 -5.14 9.68 -0.86
CA GLU A 16 -3.68 9.84 -0.77
C GLU A 16 -3.20 9.99 0.68
N THR A 17 -3.95 10.76 1.50
CA THR A 17 -3.67 10.94 2.92
C THR A 17 -3.72 9.63 3.69
N ASP A 18 -4.80 8.84 3.55
CA ASP A 18 -4.93 7.55 4.24
C ASP A 18 -3.79 6.59 3.89
N ARG A 19 -3.35 6.57 2.62
CA ARG A 19 -2.21 5.75 2.18
C ARG A 19 -0.90 6.19 2.82
N LEU A 20 -0.70 7.50 2.97
CA LEU A 20 0.49 8.06 3.62
C LEU A 20 0.50 7.79 5.12
N ASP A 21 -0.65 7.90 5.80
CA ASP A 21 -0.78 7.55 7.21
C ASP A 21 -0.57 6.05 7.44
N LEU A 22 -1.13 5.20 6.58
CA LEU A 22 -0.90 3.75 6.61
C LEU A 22 0.57 3.41 6.39
N ALA A 23 1.22 4.06 5.43
CA ALA A 23 2.65 3.92 5.17
C ALA A 23 3.48 4.32 6.39
N ARG A 24 3.18 5.47 7.01
CA ARG A 24 3.85 5.92 8.24
C ARG A 24 3.69 4.93 9.39
N LEU A 25 2.49 4.38 9.57
CA LEU A 25 2.22 3.41 10.63
C LEU A 25 3.04 2.12 10.44
N LEU A 26 3.09 1.61 9.21
CA LEU A 26 3.87 0.42 8.86
C LEU A 26 5.36 0.65 9.05
N ILE A 27 5.89 1.80 8.62
CA ILE A 27 7.29 2.19 8.87
C ILE A 27 7.59 2.27 10.37
N LYS A 28 6.70 2.89 11.15
CA LYS A 28 6.86 3.00 12.61
C LYS A 28 6.84 1.65 13.31
N ALA A 29 6.11 0.68 12.77
CA ALA A 29 6.07 -0.69 13.26
C ALA A 29 7.26 -1.55 12.78
N GLY A 30 8.22 -0.98 12.05
CA GLY A 30 9.42 -1.68 11.57
C GLY A 30 9.22 -2.43 10.25
N TYR A 31 8.11 -2.20 9.54
CA TYR A 31 7.89 -2.78 8.22
C TYR A 31 8.45 -1.87 7.13
N ALA A 32 9.04 -2.47 6.11
CA ALA A 32 9.32 -1.78 4.87
C ALA A 32 8.02 -1.62 4.08
N VAL A 33 7.81 -0.43 3.50
CA VAL A 33 6.59 -0.09 2.75
C VAL A 33 6.93 0.45 1.36
N ARG A 34 6.08 0.13 0.39
CA ARG A 34 6.13 0.66 -0.98
C ARG A 34 4.73 0.92 -1.52
N ILE A 35 4.49 2.13 -2.00
CA ILE A 35 3.24 2.47 -2.66
C ILE A 35 3.41 2.28 -4.17
N LYS A 36 2.61 1.40 -4.77
CA LYS A 36 2.51 1.19 -6.21
C LYS A 36 1.22 1.80 -6.76
N LYS A 37 1.30 2.21 -8.02
CA LYS A 37 0.18 2.68 -8.84
C LYS A 37 0.01 1.71 -10.00
N GLU A 38 -1.07 0.94 -9.98
CA GLU A 38 -1.43 0.00 -11.06
C GLU A 38 -2.61 0.57 -11.84
N LYS A 39 -2.47 0.65 -13.16
CA LYS A 39 -3.62 0.95 -14.03
C LYS A 39 -4.42 -0.34 -14.18
N ALA A 40 -5.72 -0.30 -13.86
CA ALA A 40 -6.59 -1.43 -14.18
C ALA A 40 -6.65 -1.59 -15.70
N GLU A 41 -6.26 -2.76 -16.20
CA GLU A 41 -6.31 -3.06 -17.63
C GLU A 41 -7.75 -2.86 -18.15
N GLY A 42 -7.92 -1.95 -19.11
CA GLY A 42 -9.23 -1.61 -19.69
C GLY A 42 -10.05 -0.51 -18.99
N ARG A 43 -9.57 0.14 -17.91
CA ARG A 43 -10.22 1.32 -17.31
C ARG A 43 -9.21 2.42 -16.98
N THR A 44 -9.60 3.69 -17.14
CA THR A 44 -8.82 4.89 -16.72
C THR A 44 -8.66 5.02 -15.19
N VAL A 45 -8.99 3.97 -14.43
CA VAL A 45 -8.92 3.97 -12.97
C VAL A 45 -7.53 3.51 -12.56
N VAL A 46 -6.80 4.40 -11.90
CA VAL A 46 -5.52 4.11 -11.27
C VAL A 46 -5.79 3.55 -9.88
N ASN A 47 -5.46 2.29 -9.66
CA ASN A 47 -5.48 1.68 -8.35
C ASN A 47 -4.15 1.95 -7.65
N TYR A 48 -4.22 2.32 -6.38
CA TYR A 48 -3.06 2.47 -5.53
C TYR A 48 -3.01 1.31 -4.56
N ILE A 49 -1.83 0.70 -4.47
CA ILE A 49 -1.60 -0.51 -3.68
C ILE A 49 -0.45 -0.19 -2.73
N VAL A 50 -0.68 -0.43 -1.44
CA VAL A 50 0.37 -0.32 -0.42
C VAL A 50 0.93 -1.72 -0.21
N GLU A 51 2.15 -1.96 -0.65
CA GLU A 51 2.89 -3.18 -0.38
C GLU A 51 3.74 -3.00 0.86
N TYR A 52 3.79 -4.00 1.73
CA TYR A 52 4.68 -4.00 2.89
C TYR A 52 5.27 -5.39 3.13
N TRP A 53 6.44 -5.41 3.73
CA TRP A 53 7.12 -6.64 4.13
C TRP A 53 7.94 -6.40 5.40
N THR A 54 8.14 -7.46 6.16
CA THR A 54 9.12 -7.45 7.24
C THR A 54 10.49 -7.43 6.58
N ASP A 55 11.20 -6.32 6.75
CA ASP A 55 12.64 -6.34 6.56
C ASP A 55 13.14 -7.02 7.83
N ASP A 56 13.55 -8.29 7.71
CA ASP A 56 14.32 -8.94 8.75
C ASP A 56 15.66 -8.22 8.80
N VAL A 57 15.67 -7.00 9.35
CA VAL A 57 16.89 -6.33 9.80
C VAL A 57 17.21 -7.04 11.10
N THR A 58 17.84 -8.19 10.96
CA THR A 58 18.53 -8.89 12.03
C THR A 58 19.61 -8.00 12.63
#